data_AF-A0A1B3B5V3-F1
#
_entry.id   AF-A0A1B3B5V3-F1
#
_cell.length_a   1.000
_cell.length_b   1.000
_cell.length_c   1.000
_cell.angle_alpha   90.00
_cell.angle_beta   90.00
_cell.angle_gamma   90.00
#
_symmetry.space_group_name_H-M   'P 1'
#
loop_
_entity.id
_entity.type
_entity.pdbx_description
1 polymer ?
#
loop_
_entity_poly.entity_id
_entity_poly.type
_entity_poly.pdbx_seq_one_letter_code
_entity_poly.pdbx_strand_id
1 'polypeptide(L)' 'RCFTRKYTLPPGVDPTLVSSSLSPEGTLTVEAPLPKSATQSAEITIPVTFQARAQLGGPEAGKSEQPANK' A
#
# COMPACT_ATOMS: atom_id res chain seq x y z
N ARG A 1 -19.95 40.53 17.87
CA ARG A 1 -18.70 39.79 18.13
C ARG A 1 -18.29 39.07 16.85
N CYS A 2 -16.99 39.08 16.51
CA CYS A 2 -16.44 38.41 15.33
C CYS A 2 -15.23 37.57 15.76
N PHE A 3 -14.99 36.44 15.09
CA PHE A 3 -13.88 35.55 15.39
C PHE A 3 -13.16 35.16 14.09
N THR A 4 -11.83 35.25 14.11
CA THR A 4 -10.98 34.86 12.98
C THR A 4 -9.86 33.98 13.51
N ARG A 5 -9.70 32.79 12.93
CA ARG A 5 -8.61 31.88 13.25
C ARG A 5 -7.96 31.41 11.97
N LYS A 6 -6.62 31.46 11.93
CA LYS A 6 -5.82 31.08 10.77
C LYS A 6 -5.15 29.74 11.04
N TYR A 7 -5.19 28.87 10.04
CA TYR A 7 -4.52 27.57 10.04
C TYR A 7 -3.65 27.47 8.78
N THR A 8 -2.48 26.89 8.92
CA THR A 8 -1.61 26.58 7.79
C THR A 8 -1.92 25.17 7.33
N LEU A 9 -2.25 25.03 6.04
CA LEU A 9 -2.49 23.70 5.46
C LEU A 9 -1.16 22.94 5.30
N PRO A 10 -1.15 21.61 5.54
CA PRO A 10 -0.01 20.78 5.19
C PRO A 10 0.32 20.85 3.69
N PRO A 11 1.58 20.60 3.30
CA PRO A 11 1.97 20.57 1.90
C PRO A 11 1.20 19.50 1.12
N GLY A 12 0.76 19.84 -0.08
CA GLY A 12 0.03 18.92 -0.97
C GLY A 12 -1.48 18.79 -0.67
N VAL A 13 -2.00 19.47 0.36
CA VAL A 13 -3.44 19.59 0.58
C VAL A 13 -4.02 20.62 -0.38
N ASP A 14 -5.07 20.23 -1.13
CA ASP A 14 -5.79 21.13 -2.03
C ASP A 14 -6.74 22.04 -1.24
N PRO A 15 -6.57 23.38 -1.30
CA PRO A 15 -7.43 24.31 -0.56
C PRO A 15 -8.88 24.31 -1.04
N THR A 16 -9.15 23.89 -2.28
CA THR A 16 -10.51 23.84 -2.84
C THR A 16 -11.35 22.71 -2.24
N LEU A 17 -10.69 21.73 -1.62
CA LEU A 17 -11.33 20.57 -0.98
C LEU A 17 -11.53 20.77 0.54
N VAL A 18 -11.22 21.94 1.08
CA VAL A 18 -11.47 22.28 2.48
C VAL A 18 -12.98 22.47 2.69
N SER A 19 -13.53 21.80 3.71
CA SER A 19 -14.93 21.91 4.09
C SER A 19 -15.06 22.23 5.57
N SER A 20 -16.21 22.82 5.94
CA SER A 20 -16.52 23.18 7.33
C SER A 20 -17.89 22.70 7.74
N SER A 21 -18.02 22.22 8.97
CA SER A 21 -19.28 21.80 9.57
C SER A 21 -19.39 22.30 11.01
N LEU A 22 -20.59 22.66 11.45
CA LEU A 22 -20.86 23.09 12.82
C LEU A 22 -21.75 22.04 13.50
N SER A 23 -21.27 21.46 14.59
CA SER A 23 -22.06 20.54 15.42
C SER A 23 -23.10 21.30 16.27
N PRO A 24 -24.20 20.64 16.68
CA PRO A 24 -25.18 21.24 17.60
C PRO A 24 -24.58 21.66 18.95
N GLU A 25 -23.50 21.01 19.37
CA GLU A 25 -22.75 21.33 20.58
C GLU A 25 -21.88 22.60 20.42
N GLY A 26 -21.87 23.20 19.22
CA GLY A 26 -21.19 24.45 18.95
C GLY A 26 -19.72 24.31 18.55
N THR A 27 -19.27 23.11 18.18
CA THR A 27 -17.91 22.88 17.67
C THR A 27 -17.86 23.04 16.15
N LEU A 28 -17.05 23.98 15.67
CA LEU A 28 -16.74 24.16 14.25
C LEU A 28 -15.59 23.23 13.85
N THR A 29 -15.86 22.29 12.97
CA THR A 29 -14.87 21.38 12.37
C THR A 29 -14.48 21.91 10.99
N VAL A 30 -13.18 21.92 10.70
CA VAL A 30 -12.63 22.28 9.37
C VAL A 30 -11.72 21.14 8.94
N GLU A 31 -12.07 20.48 7.85
CA GLU A 31 -11.43 19.25 7.39
C GLU A 31 -11.14 19.28 5.88
N ALA A 32 -10.10 18.55 5.45
CA ALA A 32 -9.71 18.41 4.05
C ALA A 32 -9.08 17.03 3.81
N PRO A 33 -9.30 16.41 2.64
CA PRO A 33 -8.65 15.14 2.30
C PRO A 33 -7.14 15.30 2.19
N LEU A 34 -6.38 14.41 2.83
CA LEU A 34 -4.93 14.33 2.61
C LEU A 34 -4.65 13.71 1.23
N PRO A 35 -3.64 14.20 0.51
CA PRO A 35 -3.18 13.55 -0.71
C PRO A 35 -2.80 12.10 -0.38
N LYS A 36 -3.38 11.16 -1.14
CA LYS A 36 -3.11 9.73 -0.95
C LYS A 36 -1.62 9.52 -1.15
N SER A 37 -0.91 9.08 -0.10
CA SER A 37 0.46 8.62 -0.24
C SER A 37 0.47 7.46 -1.24
N ALA A 38 1.42 7.47 -2.17
CA ALA A 38 1.61 6.44 -3.17
C ALA A 38 2.16 5.14 -2.54
N THR A 39 1.55 4.64 -1.47
CA THR A 39 1.79 3.29 -0.97
C THR A 39 0.83 2.35 -1.71
N GLN A 40 0.95 2.32 -3.03
CA GLN A 40 0.60 1.12 -3.79
C GLN A 40 1.90 0.37 -4.01
N SER A 41 2.54 -0.06 -2.91
CA SER A 41 3.54 -1.10 -3.05
C SER A 41 2.80 -2.32 -3.59
N ALA A 42 3.25 -2.84 -4.73
CA ALA A 42 2.78 -4.13 -5.22
C ALA A 42 3.13 -5.16 -4.14
N GLU A 43 2.17 -5.49 -3.29
CA GLU A 43 2.30 -6.57 -2.33
C GLU A 43 2.55 -7.84 -3.14
N ILE A 44 3.77 -8.37 -3.04
CA ILE A 44 4.13 -9.65 -3.63
C ILE A 44 3.80 -10.74 -2.60
N THR A 45 2.67 -11.40 -2.78
CA THR A 45 2.31 -12.57 -1.97
C THR A 45 3.21 -13.74 -2.38
N ILE A 46 4.19 -14.08 -1.53
CA ILE A 46 5.09 -15.22 -1.75
C ILE A 46 4.39 -16.50 -1.25
N PRO A 47 4.03 -17.47 -2.12
CA PRO A 47 3.36 -18.69 -1.67
C PRO A 47 4.33 -19.62 -0.94
N VAL A 48 3.93 -20.09 0.24
CA VAL A 48 4.67 -21.13 0.99
C VAL A 48 4.13 -22.51 0.63
N THR A 49 5.00 -23.39 0.13
CA THR A 49 4.66 -24.81 -0.05
C THR A 49 5.11 -25.58 1.17
N PHE A 50 4.17 -26.13 1.95
CA PHE A 50 4.51 -26.99 3.09
C PHE A 50 4.87 -28.39 2.58
N GLN A 51 6.16 -28.68 2.46
CA GLN A 51 6.62 -30.06 2.29
C GLN A 51 6.71 -30.72 3.67
N ALA A 52 5.72 -31.56 3.99
CA ALA A 52 5.86 -32.52 5.06
C ALA A 52 6.84 -33.60 4.61
N ARG A 53 7.99 -33.67 5.30
CA ARG A 53 9.05 -34.70 5.20
C ARG A 53 10.16 -34.39 4.20
N ALA A 54 11.34 -34.10 4.75
CA ALA A 54 12.63 -34.24 4.07
C ALA A 54 12.75 -35.70 3.58
N GLN A 55 12.48 -35.92 2.29
CA GLN A 55 12.78 -37.18 1.64
C GLN A 55 14.25 -37.09 1.21
N LEU A 56 15.14 -37.39 2.17
CA LEU A 56 16.50 -37.82 1.86
C LEU A 56 16.39 -39.14 1.08
N GLY A 57 16.78 -39.14 -0.19
CA GLY A 57 16.83 -40.34 -1.02
C GLY A 57 17.32 -40.06 -2.44
N GLY A 58 18.65 -40.16 -2.63
CA GLY A 58 19.19 -40.61 -3.93
C GLY A 58 18.93 -42.12 -4.12
N PRO A 59 19.25 -42.77 -5.26
CA PRO A 59 20.43 -42.50 -6.11
C PRO A 59 20.19 -42.54 -7.66
N GLU A 60 21.24 -42.14 -8.40
CA GLU A 60 21.68 -42.60 -9.76
C GLU A 60 20.73 -42.43 -10.98
N ALA A 61 21.16 -42.16 -12.22
CA ALA A 61 22.43 -41.87 -12.88
C ALA A 61 22.09 -41.44 -14.33
N GLY A 62 23.02 -40.75 -15.01
CA GLY A 62 23.10 -40.80 -16.48
C GLY A 62 22.90 -39.51 -17.27
N LYS A 63 24.04 -38.94 -17.70
CA LYS A 63 24.30 -38.00 -18.81
C LYS A 63 23.49 -38.38 -20.08
N SER A 64 23.05 -37.51 -21.01
CA SER A 64 23.83 -36.69 -21.97
C SER A 64 22.79 -35.96 -22.87
N GLU A 65 22.87 -34.64 -23.09
CA GLU A 65 23.41 -33.97 -24.30
C GLU A 65 22.49 -33.97 -25.57
N GLN A 66 22.20 -32.75 -26.04
CA GLN A 66 21.55 -32.34 -27.31
C GLN A 66 22.44 -32.72 -28.52
N PRO A 67 21.96 -32.81 -29.80
CA PRO A 67 21.59 -31.60 -30.57
C PRO A 67 20.54 -31.79 -31.70
N ALA A 68 20.22 -30.63 -32.31
CA ALA A 68 19.49 -30.27 -33.53
C ALA A 68 19.23 -31.32 -34.65
N ASN A 69 18.12 -31.12 -35.38
CA ASN A 69 18.11 -30.69 -36.80
C ASN A 69 16.78 -31.06 -37.51
N LYS A 70 16.03 -30.08 -38.04
CA LYS A 70 15.79 -29.87 -39.48
C LYS A 70 14.93 -28.66 -39.76
#